data_AF-A0A1C5WR33-F1
#
_entry.id   AF-A0A1C5WR33-F1
#
_cell.length_a   1.000
_cell.length_b   1.000
_cell.length_c   1.000
_cell.angle_alpha   90.00
_cell.angle_beta   90.00
_cell.angle_gamma   90.00
#
_symmetry.space_group_name_H-M   'P 1'
#
loop_
_entity.id
_entity.type
_entity.pdbx_description
1 polymer ?
#
loop_
_entity_poly.entity_id
_entity_poly.type
_entity_poly.pdbx_seq_one_letter_code
_entity_poly.pdbx_strand_id
1 'polypeptide(L)'
;MKHIRWIAVVGLIAIVELQYVWLVNTYKLTRENVMRQSHELFKDAALQETFCRMSLWKQLYGKKDSTYTYQFKLEEEVEDSDTLQSSTPETREFIESAVFIALQEGVLNTFKMDVSLYRLDSIYTHLLDSVGISAKVSTCMTDSLGNVLQASSPQAKLEGQKYLKTQPVALDMAHTRYLQGVILNPYWVIFQRMTLLLIATVLIMALVIVCIVYQIRVIIRQDKIAKVREDFSYAMIHDMKTPLSSILMGTEILESGRLDGQPEKKERYFRIVKEEGEHLLALTNKVLTLSKLENHALKLEQTDCLLRPILEDLAEKYKAKATKPVTFVWHLQEETVWADEEFLKEALSNLIDNALKYSGESVEITFVSERKADGTVCVTVADNGFGIPLKDQRKIFEKYERAEASARSRSGGAPGFGLGLNYVLRIMEAHDGRVTLESMEGEYSRFTLVFPPESAMDDKKEEQ
;
A
#
# COMPACT_ATOMS: atom_id res chain seq x y z
N MET A 1 -2.96 14.14 -12.02
CA MET A 1 -1.84 13.47 -11.31
C MET A 1 -1.06 14.34 -10.30
N LYS A 2 -0.49 15.51 -10.67
CA LYS A 2 0.33 16.33 -9.73
C LYS A 2 -0.43 16.71 -8.44
N HIS A 3 -1.72 17.03 -8.55
CA HIS A 3 -2.55 17.40 -7.41
C HIS A 3 -2.81 16.25 -6.44
N ILE A 4 -2.97 15.01 -6.94
CA ILE A 4 -3.24 13.84 -6.08
C ILE A 4 -2.02 13.50 -5.21
N ARG A 5 -0.81 13.58 -5.77
CA ARG A 5 0.44 13.35 -5.00
C ARG A 5 0.62 14.43 -3.93
N TRP A 6 0.29 15.68 -4.24
CA TRP A 6 0.31 16.78 -3.28
C TRP A 6 -0.71 16.60 -2.16
N ILE A 7 -1.94 16.18 -2.49
CA ILE A 7 -3.00 15.90 -1.51
C ILE A 7 -2.57 14.75 -0.58
N ALA A 8 -1.97 13.68 -1.11
CA ALA A 8 -1.49 12.57 -0.30
C ALA A 8 -0.35 12.98 0.66
N VAL A 9 0.58 13.82 0.20
CA VAL A 9 1.68 14.35 1.04
C VAL A 9 1.12 15.27 2.12
N VAL A 10 0.23 16.20 1.78
CA VAL A 10 -0.42 17.08 2.75
C VAL A 10 -1.23 16.29 3.78
N GLY A 11 -1.95 15.26 3.33
CA GLY A 11 -2.68 14.34 4.21
C GLY A 11 -1.77 13.59 5.17
N LEU A 12 -0.62 13.10 4.70
CA LEU A 12 0.36 12.42 5.54
C LEU A 12 0.96 13.37 6.59
N ILE A 13 1.31 14.61 6.20
CA ILE A 13 1.78 15.63 7.13
C ILE A 13 0.71 15.93 8.18
N ALA A 14 -0.55 16.11 7.78
CA ALA A 14 -1.65 16.38 8.71
C ALA A 14 -1.87 15.24 9.72
N ILE A 15 -1.73 13.98 9.30
CA ILE A 15 -1.84 12.81 10.18
C ILE A 15 -0.68 12.78 11.18
N VAL A 16 0.55 13.07 10.73
CA VAL A 16 1.73 13.12 11.60
C VAL A 16 1.59 14.23 12.65
N GLU A 17 1.16 15.43 12.24
CA GLU A 17 0.90 16.55 13.16
C GLU A 17 -0.19 16.21 14.18
N LEU A 18 -1.31 15.62 13.74
CA LEU A 18 -2.39 15.20 14.63
C LEU A 18 -1.91 14.16 15.65
N GLN A 19 -1.13 13.16 15.20
CA GLN A 19 -0.58 12.14 16.08
C GLN A 19 0.44 12.72 17.07
N TYR A 20 1.24 13.70 16.64
CA TYR A 20 2.16 14.41 17.53
C TYR A 20 1.41 15.17 18.62
N VAL A 21 0.40 15.96 18.26
CA VAL A 21 -0.45 16.69 19.23
C VAL A 21 -1.11 15.72 20.21
N TRP A 22 -1.66 14.62 19.70
CA TRP A 22 -2.28 13.60 20.52
C TRP A 22 -1.29 12.94 21.50
N LEU A 23 -0.08 12.61 21.04
CA LEU A 23 0.96 12.01 21.86
C LEU A 23 1.39 12.95 22.99
N VAL A 24 1.62 14.22 22.69
CA VAL A 24 1.99 15.24 23.69
C VAL A 24 0.87 15.43 24.72
N ASN A 25 -0.38 15.49 24.27
CA ASN A 25 -1.52 15.65 25.17
C ASN A 25 -1.71 14.43 26.08
N THR A 26 -1.60 13.22 25.51
CA THR A 26 -1.73 11.97 26.26
C THR A 26 -0.62 11.82 27.29
N TYR A 27 0.61 12.25 26.95
CA TYR A 27 1.72 12.29 27.90
C TYR A 27 1.44 13.23 29.08
N LYS A 28 0.94 14.45 28.80
CA LYS A 28 0.58 15.42 29.85
C LYS A 28 -0.50 14.87 30.78
N LEU A 29 -1.59 14.36 30.22
CA LEU A 29 -2.69 13.77 31.00
C LEU A 29 -2.24 12.57 31.85
N THR A 30 -1.41 11.69 31.28
CA THR A 30 -0.88 10.52 32.01
C THR A 30 0.04 10.96 33.15
N ARG A 31 0.90 11.96 32.91
CA ARG A 31 1.78 12.54 33.94
C ARG A 31 0.99 13.16 35.08
N GLU A 32 -0.06 13.93 34.78
CA GLU A 32 -0.93 14.56 35.78
C GLU A 32 -1.71 13.52 36.59
N ASN A 33 -2.20 12.46 35.94
CA ASN A 33 -2.88 11.38 36.65
C ASN A 33 -1.93 10.62 37.60
N VAL A 34 -0.71 10.29 37.14
CA VAL A 34 0.33 9.67 37.99
C VAL A 34 0.70 10.58 39.15
N MET A 35 0.85 11.89 38.92
CA MET A 35 1.07 12.90 39.97
C MET A 35 -0.01 12.87 41.03
N ARG A 36 -1.28 12.92 40.62
CA ARG A 36 -2.42 12.95 41.54
C ARG A 36 -2.50 11.66 42.37
N GLN A 37 -2.37 10.50 41.74
CA GLN A 37 -2.35 9.21 42.45
C GLN A 37 -1.15 9.10 43.41
N SER A 38 0.01 9.57 42.97
CA SER A 38 1.24 9.61 43.77
C SER A 38 1.10 10.48 45.02
N HIS A 39 0.35 11.59 44.95
CA HIS A 39 0.09 12.47 46.09
C HIS A 39 -0.81 11.82 47.15
N GLU A 40 -1.97 11.28 46.73
CA GLU A 40 -2.91 10.62 47.63
C GLU A 40 -2.26 9.41 48.33
N LEU A 41 -1.59 8.54 47.57
CA LEU A 41 -0.92 7.37 48.13
C LEU A 41 0.24 7.73 49.07
N PHE A 42 0.85 8.91 48.90
CA PHE A 42 1.91 9.37 49.79
C PHE A 42 1.36 9.84 51.15
N LYS A 43 0.20 10.52 51.15
CA LYS A 43 -0.52 10.86 52.40
C LYS A 43 -0.86 9.59 53.18
N ASP A 44 -1.42 8.60 52.51
CA ASP A 44 -1.75 7.29 53.10
C ASP A 44 -0.51 6.57 53.64
N ALA A 45 0.60 6.58 52.88
CA ALA A 45 1.86 5.99 53.30
C ALA A 45 2.39 6.62 54.59
N ALA A 46 2.34 7.95 54.68
CA ALA A 46 2.81 8.70 55.85
C ALA A 46 1.94 8.45 57.08
N LEU A 47 0.63 8.28 56.89
CA LEU A 47 -0.30 7.93 57.97
C LEU A 47 -0.06 6.49 58.45
N GLN A 48 0.12 5.54 57.52
CA GLN A 48 0.44 4.15 57.85
C GLN A 48 1.79 4.02 58.57
N GLU A 49 2.81 4.78 58.19
CA GLU A 49 4.09 4.86 58.89
C GLU A 49 3.91 5.33 60.34
N THR A 50 3.03 6.30 60.56
CA THR A 50 2.70 6.82 61.90
C THR A 50 2.07 5.75 62.78
N PHE A 51 1.10 4.99 62.25
CA PHE A 51 0.53 3.85 62.98
C PHE A 51 1.55 2.73 63.22
N CYS A 52 2.50 2.50 62.30
CA CYS A 52 3.62 1.59 62.52
C CYS A 52 4.54 2.07 63.65
N ARG A 53 4.82 3.37 63.77
CA ARG A 53 5.59 3.92 64.91
C ARG A 53 4.84 3.76 66.23
N MET A 54 3.54 4.07 66.26
CA MET A 54 2.70 3.90 67.45
C MET A 54 2.65 2.43 67.92
N SER A 55 2.46 1.49 66.98
CA SER A 55 2.43 0.06 67.29
C SER A 55 3.80 -0.48 67.74
N LEU A 56 4.90 -0.04 67.12
CA LEU A 56 6.26 -0.39 67.54
C LEU A 56 6.54 0.13 68.96
N TRP A 57 6.17 1.37 69.26
CA TRP A 57 6.30 1.92 70.61
C TRP A 57 5.50 1.10 71.64
N LYS A 58 4.25 0.75 71.32
CA LYS A 58 3.42 -0.13 72.17
C LYS A 58 4.07 -1.50 72.39
N GLN A 59 4.75 -2.06 71.39
CA GLN A 59 5.44 -3.33 71.53
C GLN A 59 6.68 -3.23 72.42
N LEU A 60 7.43 -2.12 72.34
CA LEU A 60 8.67 -1.91 73.09
C LEU A 60 8.43 -1.47 74.53
N TYR A 61 7.40 -0.65 74.77
CA TYR A 61 7.20 0.05 76.06
C TYR A 61 5.79 -0.14 76.64
N GLY A 62 4.85 -0.74 75.91
CA GLY A 62 3.46 -0.91 76.32
C GLY A 62 3.26 -2.06 77.31
N LYS A 63 2.40 -1.83 78.31
CA LYS A 63 1.88 -2.89 79.19
C LYS A 63 0.79 -3.68 78.45
N LYS A 64 0.62 -4.97 78.77
CA LYS A 64 -0.55 -5.76 78.31
C LYS A 64 -1.83 -5.01 78.76
N ASP A 65 -2.73 -4.75 77.81
CA ASP A 65 -4.03 -4.09 78.00
C ASP A 65 -4.04 -2.61 78.43
N SER A 66 -3.10 -1.80 77.95
CA SER A 66 -3.16 -0.32 78.09
C SER A 66 -3.87 0.37 76.91
N THR A 67 -4.86 1.22 77.20
CA THR A 67 -5.47 2.16 76.25
C THR A 67 -4.81 3.53 76.39
N TYR A 68 -4.39 4.12 75.27
CA TYR A 68 -3.85 5.48 75.22
C TYR A 68 -4.85 6.38 74.53
N THR A 69 -5.29 7.44 75.22
CA THR A 69 -6.16 8.47 74.67
C THR A 69 -5.31 9.69 74.34
N TYR A 70 -5.33 10.11 73.07
CA TYR A 70 -4.71 11.35 72.64
C TYR A 70 -5.79 12.38 72.36
N GLN A 71 -5.71 13.52 73.05
CA GLN A 71 -6.61 14.64 72.85
C GLN A 71 -5.82 15.78 72.21
N PHE A 72 -6.27 16.22 71.04
CA PHE A 72 -5.76 17.40 70.36
C PHE A 72 -6.89 18.41 70.24
N LYS A 73 -6.52 19.68 70.26
CA LYS A 73 -7.45 20.80 70.14
C LYS A 73 -7.30 21.33 68.71
N LEU A 74 -8.38 21.25 67.93
CA LEU A 74 -8.53 22.07 66.73
C LEU A 74 -8.98 23.45 67.21
N GLU A 75 -8.09 24.43 67.19
CA GLU A 75 -8.48 25.83 67.32
C GLU A 75 -8.73 26.36 65.91
N GLU A 76 -9.95 26.76 65.66
CA GLU A 76 -10.36 27.38 64.42
C GLU A 76 -10.92 28.76 64.83
N GLU A 77 -10.36 29.84 64.29
CA GLU A 77 -11.01 31.16 64.32
C GLU A 77 -12.19 31.10 63.33
N VAL A 78 -13.29 30.47 63.73
CA VAL A 78 -14.53 30.44 62.95
C VAL A 78 -15.48 31.47 63.53
N GLU A 79 -15.65 32.58 62.81
CA GLU A 79 -16.87 33.37 62.90
C GLU A 79 -18.03 32.47 62.42
N ASP A 80 -18.99 32.19 63.31
CA ASP A 80 -20.20 31.36 63.16
C ASP A 80 -20.10 29.83 63.32
N SER A 81 -20.65 29.36 64.44
CA SER A 81 -20.75 27.94 64.84
C SER A 81 -21.68 27.07 63.99
N ASP A 82 -22.39 27.64 63.02
CA ASP A 82 -23.41 26.94 62.22
C ASP A 82 -22.83 26.26 60.95
N THR A 83 -21.59 26.57 60.56
CA THR A 83 -20.96 26.02 59.33
C THR A 83 -20.39 24.61 59.48
N LEU A 84 -20.12 24.15 60.71
CA LEU A 84 -19.62 22.79 60.99
C LEU A 84 -20.65 21.68 60.78
N GLN A 85 -21.95 22.01 60.63
CA GLN A 85 -23.00 21.03 60.33
C GLN A 85 -23.09 20.69 58.83
N SER A 86 -22.49 21.50 57.95
CA SER A 86 -22.42 21.19 56.51
C SER A 86 -21.05 20.59 56.17
N SER A 87 -21.00 19.28 55.94
CA SER A 87 -19.80 18.59 55.43
C SER A 87 -19.55 18.96 53.97
N THR A 88 -19.02 20.16 53.72
CA THR A 88 -18.47 20.49 52.41
C THR A 88 -17.18 19.67 52.18
N PRO A 89 -16.81 19.38 50.92
CA PRO A 89 -15.57 18.66 50.63
C PRO A 89 -14.32 19.35 51.23
N GLU A 90 -14.35 20.68 51.29
CA GLU A 90 -13.26 21.52 51.82
C GLU A 90 -13.10 21.38 53.34
N THR A 91 -14.20 21.38 54.11
CA THR A 91 -14.12 21.19 55.57
C THR A 91 -13.65 19.79 55.94
N ARG A 92 -14.01 18.78 55.14
CA ARG A 92 -13.53 17.41 55.34
C ARG A 92 -12.03 17.28 55.08
N GLU A 93 -11.52 17.85 53.98
CA GLU A 93 -10.09 17.82 53.66
C GLU A 93 -9.26 18.56 54.72
N PHE A 94 -9.77 19.68 55.22
CA PHE A 94 -9.18 20.41 56.35
C PHE A 94 -9.08 19.54 57.61
N ILE A 95 -10.19 18.92 58.03
CA ILE A 95 -10.21 18.04 59.21
C ILE A 95 -9.25 16.87 59.04
N GLU A 96 -9.25 16.20 57.89
CA GLU A 96 -8.33 15.08 57.61
C GLU A 96 -6.85 15.51 57.69
N SER A 97 -6.51 16.70 57.16
CA SER A 97 -5.16 17.24 57.24
C SER A 97 -4.74 17.61 58.68
N ALA A 98 -5.64 18.22 59.45
CA ALA A 98 -5.37 18.62 60.82
C ALA A 98 -5.22 17.40 61.75
N VAL A 99 -6.06 16.38 61.58
CA VAL A 99 -5.93 15.10 62.28
C VAL A 99 -4.60 14.44 61.95
N PHE A 100 -4.20 14.43 60.67
CA PHE A 100 -2.92 13.89 60.24
C PHE A 100 -1.74 14.58 60.95
N ILE A 101 -1.69 15.93 60.92
CA ILE A 101 -0.61 16.70 61.57
C ILE A 101 -0.61 16.44 63.07
N ALA A 102 -1.78 16.43 63.72
CA ALA A 102 -1.90 16.18 65.15
C ALA A 102 -1.39 14.79 65.57
N LEU A 103 -1.61 13.76 64.74
CA LEU A 103 -1.09 12.42 64.97
C LEU A 103 0.44 12.37 64.81
N GLN A 104 0.97 13.01 63.77
CA GLN A 104 2.43 13.08 63.52
C GLN A 104 3.16 13.77 64.69
N GLU A 105 2.71 14.97 65.04
CA GLU A 105 3.28 15.77 66.13
C GLU A 105 3.07 15.09 67.49
N GLY A 106 1.92 14.47 67.71
CA GLY A 106 1.61 13.71 68.91
C GLY A 106 2.55 12.53 69.14
N VAL A 107 2.87 11.77 68.07
CA VAL A 107 3.85 10.67 68.13
C VAL A 107 5.24 11.17 68.44
N LEU A 108 5.68 12.26 67.79
CA LEU A 108 6.99 12.84 68.03
C LEU A 108 7.11 13.36 69.47
N ASN A 109 6.12 14.09 69.96
CA ASN A 109 6.17 14.71 71.28
C ASN A 109 6.03 13.70 72.42
N THR A 110 5.13 12.73 72.29
CA THR A 110 4.80 11.73 73.32
C THR A 110 5.77 10.56 73.32
N PHE A 111 6.09 10.01 72.15
CA PHE A 111 6.90 8.80 72.02
C PHE A 111 8.37 9.07 71.68
N LYS A 112 8.73 10.33 71.36
CA LYS A 112 10.09 10.74 70.96
C LYS A 112 10.63 9.94 69.76
N MET A 113 9.74 9.50 68.87
CA MET A 113 10.06 8.75 67.66
C MET A 113 9.80 9.60 66.41
N ASP A 114 10.86 10.05 65.73
CA ASP A 114 10.75 10.77 64.47
C ASP A 114 10.41 9.83 63.29
N VAL A 115 10.04 10.40 62.14
CA VAL A 115 9.60 9.67 60.94
C VAL A 115 10.76 8.86 60.36
N SER A 116 10.53 7.58 60.07
CA SER A 116 11.53 6.76 59.38
C SER A 116 11.37 6.84 57.87
N LEU A 117 12.21 7.65 57.21
CA LEU A 117 12.15 7.84 55.75
C LEU A 117 12.31 6.53 54.96
N TYR A 118 13.14 5.60 55.43
CA TYR A 118 13.33 4.29 54.77
C TYR A 118 12.10 3.38 54.88
N ARG A 119 11.39 3.40 56.01
CA ARG A 119 10.14 2.64 56.16
C ARG A 119 9.03 3.27 55.34
N LEU A 120 8.97 4.61 55.34
CA LEU A 120 8.02 5.36 54.52
C LEU A 120 8.22 5.06 53.03
N ASP A 121 9.45 5.01 52.53
CA ASP A 121 9.75 4.60 51.16
C ASP A 121 9.24 3.19 50.85
N SER A 122 9.43 2.24 51.77
CA SER A 122 8.96 0.86 51.58
C SER A 122 7.44 0.77 51.53
N ILE A 123 6.73 1.47 52.43
CA ILE A 123 5.27 1.53 52.45
C ILE A 123 4.77 2.21 51.18
N TYR A 124 5.40 3.32 50.81
CA TYR A 124 5.02 4.09 49.63
C TYR A 124 5.22 3.31 48.33
N THR A 125 6.34 2.59 48.21
CA THR A 125 6.58 1.68 47.07
C THR A 125 5.48 0.64 46.97
N HIS A 126 5.14 -0.01 48.09
CA HIS A 126 4.10 -1.03 48.12
C HIS A 126 2.72 -0.49 47.73
N LEU A 127 2.36 0.71 48.19
CA LEU A 127 1.10 1.36 47.84
C LEU A 127 1.05 1.76 46.36
N LEU A 128 2.16 2.27 45.80
CA LEU A 128 2.25 2.57 44.37
C LEU A 128 2.13 1.30 43.51
N ASP A 129 2.81 0.21 43.90
CA ASP A 129 2.71 -1.09 43.21
C ASP A 129 1.27 -1.64 43.23
N SER A 130 0.52 -1.41 44.32
CA SER A 130 -0.89 -1.86 44.42
C SER A 130 -1.83 -1.20 43.39
N VAL A 131 -1.48 0.00 42.91
CA VAL A 131 -2.21 0.75 41.87
C VAL A 131 -1.55 0.56 40.48
N GLY A 132 -0.59 -0.35 40.36
CA GLY A 132 0.15 -0.61 39.13
C GLY A 132 1.10 0.53 38.74
N ILE A 133 1.68 1.21 39.73
CA ILE A 133 2.73 2.22 39.56
C ILE A 133 4.04 1.63 40.11
N SER A 134 4.78 0.91 39.27
CA SER A 134 6.09 0.40 39.70
C SER A 134 7.17 1.47 39.55
N ALA A 135 7.38 2.21 40.63
CA ALA A 135 8.25 3.37 40.68
C ALA A 135 9.37 3.18 41.71
N LYS A 136 10.57 3.65 41.36
CA LYS A 136 11.64 3.88 42.35
C LYS A 136 11.32 5.19 43.05
N VAL A 137 11.15 5.13 44.36
CA VAL A 137 10.79 6.30 45.17
C VAL A 137 11.87 6.67 46.16
N SER A 138 11.82 7.92 46.61
CA SER A 138 12.60 8.42 47.73
C SER A 138 11.82 9.52 48.43
N THR A 139 11.85 9.52 49.75
CA THR A 139 11.22 10.55 50.57
C THR A 139 12.25 11.57 51.03
N CYS A 140 11.89 12.85 50.95
CA CYS A 140 12.63 13.94 51.57
C CYS A 140 11.78 14.67 52.60
N MET A 141 12.46 15.18 53.63
CA MET A 141 11.93 16.11 54.61
C MET A 141 12.48 17.50 54.28
N THR A 142 11.60 18.50 54.18
CA THR A 142 11.96 19.88 53.84
C THR A 142 11.55 20.86 54.93
N ASP A 143 12.22 22.02 54.98
CA ASP A 143 11.76 23.16 55.77
C ASP A 143 10.64 23.95 55.05
N SER A 144 10.15 25.01 55.68
CA SER A 144 9.14 25.94 55.11
C SER A 144 9.63 26.71 53.89
N LEU A 145 10.95 26.75 53.65
CA LEU A 145 11.58 27.37 52.48
C LEU A 145 11.86 26.36 51.36
N GLY A 146 11.53 25.08 51.57
CA GLY A 146 11.75 23.98 50.62
C GLY A 146 13.16 23.38 50.63
N ASN A 147 14.03 23.78 51.56
CA ASN A 147 15.37 23.20 51.69
C ASN A 147 15.27 21.78 52.26
N VAL A 148 16.00 20.83 51.67
CA VAL A 148 15.99 19.43 52.10
C VAL A 148 16.77 19.27 53.40
N LEU A 149 16.06 19.03 54.50
CA LEU A 149 16.61 18.72 55.83
C LEU A 149 17.16 17.30 55.89
N GLN A 150 16.41 16.32 55.37
CA GLN A 150 16.78 14.91 55.35
C GLN A 150 16.23 14.23 54.10
N ALA A 151 16.92 13.24 53.56
CA ALA A 151 16.44 12.44 52.43
C ALA A 151 16.85 10.98 52.59
N SER A 152 16.00 10.06 52.15
CA SER A 152 16.32 8.63 52.18
C SER A 152 17.37 8.22 51.14
N SER A 153 17.49 8.97 50.05
CA SER A 153 18.49 8.78 48.99
C SER A 153 19.19 10.10 48.64
N PRO A 154 20.49 10.09 48.30
CA PRO A 154 21.18 11.26 47.75
C PRO A 154 20.51 11.80 46.48
N GLN A 155 19.82 10.93 45.72
CA GLN A 155 19.12 11.31 44.49
C GLN A 155 17.88 12.18 44.74
N ALA A 156 17.27 12.09 45.92
CA ALA A 156 16.15 12.96 46.30
C ALA A 156 16.57 14.42 46.58
N LYS A 157 17.87 14.67 46.77
CA LYS A 157 18.41 16.04 46.93
C LYS A 157 18.66 16.75 45.60
N LEU A 158 18.62 16.03 44.47
CA LEU A 158 18.83 16.64 43.16
C LEU A 158 17.56 17.38 42.71
N GLU A 159 17.67 18.69 42.56
CA GLU A 159 16.66 19.51 41.90
C GLU A 159 16.69 19.31 40.38
N GLY A 160 15.51 19.17 39.77
CA GLY A 160 15.37 19.14 38.32
C GLY A 160 14.06 18.56 37.82
N GLN A 161 13.69 18.96 36.60
CA GLN A 161 12.48 18.58 35.86
C GLN A 161 12.38 17.07 35.53
N LYS A 162 13.41 16.28 35.91
CA LYS A 162 13.54 14.84 35.66
C LYS A 162 12.80 13.98 36.68
N TYR A 163 12.37 14.54 37.80
CA TYR A 163 11.69 13.83 38.89
C TYR A 163 10.26 14.32 39.08
N LEU A 164 9.43 13.44 39.64
CA LEU A 164 8.05 13.75 39.98
C LEU A 164 7.96 13.89 41.50
N LYS A 165 7.64 15.08 42.01
CA LYS A 165 7.52 15.35 43.44
C LYS A 165 6.04 15.50 43.83
N THR A 166 5.63 14.87 44.92
CA THR A 166 4.28 15.08 45.49
C THR A 166 4.14 16.49 46.07
N GLN A 167 2.93 16.92 46.42
CA GLN A 167 2.80 18.13 47.26
C GLN A 167 3.38 17.87 48.66
N PRO A 168 3.94 18.89 49.32
CA PRO A 168 4.50 18.76 50.66
C PRO A 168 3.39 18.52 51.70
N VAL A 169 3.62 17.58 52.62
CA VAL A 169 2.70 17.24 53.72
C VAL A 169 3.31 17.71 55.03
N ALA A 170 2.63 18.60 55.77
CA ALA A 170 3.15 19.15 57.02
C ALA A 170 3.24 18.09 58.12
N LEU A 171 4.28 18.19 58.96
CA LEU A 171 4.52 17.29 60.10
C LEU A 171 4.17 17.90 61.45
N ASP A 172 4.12 19.23 61.54
CA ASP A 172 3.91 19.98 62.77
C ASP A 172 2.90 21.12 62.55
N MET A 173 2.16 21.48 63.60
CA MET A 173 1.22 22.60 63.55
C MET A 173 1.91 23.94 63.34
N ALA A 174 3.21 24.04 63.69
CA ALA A 174 4.04 25.20 63.43
C ALA A 174 4.50 25.31 61.97
N HIS A 175 4.18 24.34 61.11
CA HIS A 175 4.51 24.35 59.68
C HIS A 175 6.00 24.54 59.39
N THR A 176 6.86 23.98 60.23
CA THR A 176 8.33 24.09 60.09
C THR A 176 8.94 22.92 59.35
N ARG A 177 8.25 21.76 59.31
CA ARG A 177 8.75 20.53 58.66
C ARG A 177 7.68 19.93 57.75
N TYR A 178 8.11 19.54 56.55
CA TYR A 178 7.25 18.90 55.55
C TYR A 178 7.87 17.60 55.03
N LEU A 179 7.02 16.65 54.66
CA LEU A 179 7.39 15.44 53.94
C LEU A 179 7.00 15.53 52.47
N GLN A 180 7.87 15.03 51.60
CA GLN A 180 7.61 14.99 50.17
C GLN A 180 8.12 13.67 49.57
N GLY A 181 7.26 13.00 48.80
CA GLY A 181 7.60 11.80 48.04
C GLY A 181 8.16 12.19 46.67
N VAL A 182 9.21 11.51 46.24
CA VAL A 182 9.88 11.75 44.95
C VAL A 182 9.94 10.45 44.15
N ILE A 183 9.34 10.44 42.96
CA ILE A 183 9.50 9.36 41.98
C ILE A 183 10.75 9.64 41.14
N LEU A 184 11.70 8.71 41.19
CA LEU A 184 13.02 8.81 40.56
C LEU A 184 13.01 8.43 39.07
N ASN A 185 12.04 7.63 38.62
CA ASN A 185 11.92 7.12 37.24
C ASN A 185 10.59 7.47 36.55
N PRO A 186 10.15 8.74 36.52
CA PRO A 186 8.80 9.08 36.07
C PRO A 186 8.57 8.80 34.58
N TYR A 187 9.58 8.97 33.71
CA TYR A 187 9.45 8.69 32.29
C TYR A 187 9.13 7.21 32.01
N TRP A 188 9.78 6.30 32.74
CA TRP A 188 9.53 4.86 32.60
C TRP A 188 8.12 4.49 33.04
N VAL A 189 7.67 5.03 34.17
CA VAL A 189 6.32 4.83 34.71
C VAL A 189 5.24 5.31 33.73
N ILE A 190 5.43 6.52 33.18
CA ILE A 190 4.48 7.09 32.21
C ILE A 190 4.48 6.28 30.92
N PHE A 191 5.65 5.88 30.42
CA PHE A 191 5.77 5.10 29.19
C PHE A 191 5.11 3.72 29.31
N GLN A 192 5.26 3.01 30.43
CA GLN A 192 4.59 1.73 30.67
C GLN A 192 3.07 1.87 30.55
N ARG A 193 2.49 2.95 31.08
CA ARG A 193 1.05 3.23 30.97
C ARG A 193 0.60 3.59 29.57
N MET A 194 1.47 4.22 28.77
CA MET A 194 1.20 4.61 27.40
C MET A 194 1.57 3.52 26.36
N THR A 195 2.14 2.38 26.76
CA THR A 195 2.72 1.42 25.81
C THR A 195 1.70 0.86 24.82
N LEU A 196 0.50 0.47 25.29
CA LEU A 196 -0.57 -0.04 24.41
C LEU A 196 -1.02 1.02 23.40
N LEU A 197 -1.18 2.25 23.87
CA LEU A 197 -1.55 3.42 23.06
C LEU A 197 -0.48 3.73 22.00
N LEU A 198 0.80 3.65 22.35
CA LEU A 198 1.92 3.84 21.41
C LEU A 198 1.97 2.74 20.35
N ILE A 199 1.73 1.49 20.73
CA ILE A 199 1.67 0.38 19.76
C ILE A 199 0.50 0.62 18.79
N ALA A 200 -0.67 1.03 19.31
CA ALA A 200 -1.83 1.32 18.47
C ALA A 200 -1.57 2.46 17.47
N THR A 201 -0.90 3.55 17.88
CA THR A 201 -0.57 4.65 16.94
C THR A 201 0.41 4.24 15.86
N VAL A 202 1.44 3.45 16.21
CA VAL A 202 2.40 2.92 15.24
C VAL A 202 1.71 1.99 14.23
N LEU A 203 0.82 1.11 14.69
CA LEU A 203 0.06 0.22 13.80
C LEU A 203 -0.85 1.01 12.84
N ILE A 204 -1.56 2.03 13.34
CA ILE A 204 -2.41 2.89 12.51
C ILE A 204 -1.56 3.65 11.48
N MET A 205 -0.41 4.21 11.90
CA MET A 205 0.51 4.92 10.99
C MET A 205 1.03 4.00 9.88
N ALA A 206 1.44 2.77 10.23
CA ALA A 206 1.90 1.78 9.25
C ALA A 206 0.79 1.42 8.26
N LEU A 207 -0.43 1.20 8.73
CA LEU A 207 -1.59 0.88 7.89
C LEU A 207 -1.90 2.02 6.90
N VAL A 208 -1.88 3.28 7.36
CA VAL A 208 -2.09 4.45 6.49
C VAL A 208 -1.02 4.52 5.40
N ILE A 209 0.24 4.33 5.74
CA ILE A 209 1.35 4.36 4.77
C ILE A 209 1.17 3.26 3.71
N VAL A 210 0.84 2.03 4.12
CA VAL A 210 0.58 0.92 3.19
C VAL A 210 -0.58 1.25 2.25
N CYS A 211 -1.68 1.78 2.77
CA CYS A 211 -2.83 2.19 1.96
C CYS A 211 -2.47 3.26 0.93
N ILE A 212 -1.71 4.30 1.32
CA ILE A 212 -1.26 5.35 0.39
C ILE A 212 -0.38 4.78 -0.71
N VAL A 213 0.59 3.93 -0.36
CA VAL A 213 1.48 3.29 -1.36
C VAL A 213 0.68 2.43 -2.32
N TYR A 214 -0.28 1.66 -1.82
CA TYR A 214 -1.16 0.83 -2.65
C TYR A 214 -2.01 1.68 -3.61
N GLN A 215 -2.64 2.75 -3.12
CA GLN A 215 -3.42 3.67 -3.95
C GLN A 215 -2.57 4.29 -5.07
N ILE A 216 -1.36 4.75 -4.76
CA ILE A 216 -0.45 5.33 -5.77
C ILE A 216 -0.13 4.29 -6.86
N ARG A 217 0.15 3.03 -6.49
CA ARG A 217 0.41 1.96 -7.47
C ARG A 217 -0.79 1.70 -8.38
N VAL A 218 -2.00 1.66 -7.81
CA VAL A 218 -3.23 1.47 -8.57
C VAL A 218 -3.45 2.61 -9.55
N ILE A 219 -3.29 3.86 -9.12
CA ILE A 219 -3.46 5.05 -9.97
C ILE A 219 -2.47 5.04 -11.14
N ILE A 220 -1.19 4.77 -10.88
CA ILE A 220 -0.17 4.70 -11.95
C ILE A 220 -0.53 3.62 -12.98
N ARG A 221 -1.04 2.47 -12.52
CA ARG A 221 -1.47 1.38 -13.41
C ARG A 221 -2.67 1.80 -14.26
N GLN A 222 -3.66 2.46 -13.65
CA GLN A 222 -4.84 2.96 -14.36
C GLN A 222 -4.46 4.01 -15.41
N ASP A 223 -3.59 4.96 -15.08
CA ASP A 223 -3.15 5.98 -16.03
C ASP A 223 -2.36 5.39 -17.20
N LYS A 224 -1.53 4.36 -16.96
CA LYS A 224 -0.85 3.63 -18.05
C LYS A 224 -1.87 2.98 -19.00
N ILE A 225 -2.90 2.34 -18.45
CA ILE A 225 -3.96 1.71 -19.26
C ILE A 225 -4.78 2.76 -20.01
N ALA A 226 -5.14 3.86 -19.35
CA ALA A 226 -5.91 4.95 -19.95
C ALA A 226 -5.16 5.57 -21.13
N LYS A 227 -3.85 5.80 -20.97
CA LYS A 227 -3.01 6.35 -22.02
C LYS A 227 -2.91 5.41 -23.23
N VAL A 228 -2.70 4.12 -23.00
CA VAL A 228 -2.72 3.10 -24.07
C VAL A 228 -4.06 3.09 -24.81
N ARG A 229 -5.18 3.30 -24.12
CA ARG A 229 -6.51 3.39 -24.74
C ARG A 229 -6.71 4.69 -25.54
N GLU A 230 -6.17 5.80 -25.08
CA GLU A 230 -6.21 7.08 -25.79
C GLU A 230 -5.36 7.03 -27.07
N ASP A 231 -4.11 6.54 -26.95
CA ASP A 231 -3.19 6.37 -28.08
C ASP A 231 -3.79 5.41 -29.13
N PHE A 232 -4.52 4.37 -28.69
CA PHE A 232 -5.30 3.51 -29.57
C PHE A 232 -6.38 4.25 -30.35
N SER A 233 -7.25 4.99 -29.66
CA SER A 233 -8.33 5.74 -30.32
C SER A 233 -7.76 6.72 -31.33
N TYR A 234 -6.65 7.39 -31.00
CA TYR A 234 -5.98 8.30 -31.91
C TYR A 234 -5.41 7.60 -33.15
N ALA A 235 -4.65 6.50 -32.96
CA ALA A 235 -4.10 5.73 -34.08
C ALA A 235 -5.19 5.13 -34.98
N MET A 236 -6.27 4.64 -34.38
CA MET A 236 -7.42 4.11 -35.12
C MET A 236 -8.05 5.18 -36.01
N ILE A 237 -8.34 6.36 -35.45
CA ILE A 237 -8.93 7.47 -36.19
C ILE A 237 -8.01 7.89 -37.34
N HIS A 238 -6.70 7.97 -37.11
CA HIS A 238 -5.74 8.37 -38.13
C HIS A 238 -5.76 7.43 -39.34
N ASP A 239 -5.65 6.12 -39.09
CA ASP A 239 -5.55 5.15 -40.16
C ASP A 239 -6.91 4.78 -40.78
N MET A 240 -8.04 5.11 -40.14
CA MET A 240 -9.36 5.13 -40.79
C MET A 240 -9.56 6.38 -41.67
N LYS A 241 -8.97 7.52 -41.29
CA LYS A 241 -9.13 8.79 -42.02
C LYS A 241 -8.49 8.73 -43.41
N THR A 242 -7.34 8.09 -43.56
CA THR A 242 -6.63 7.95 -44.85
C THR A 242 -7.47 7.22 -45.90
N PRO A 243 -7.92 5.97 -45.71
CA PRO A 243 -8.73 5.24 -46.69
C PRO A 243 -10.06 5.96 -46.94
N LEU A 244 -10.67 6.54 -45.91
CA LEU A 244 -11.91 7.32 -46.06
C LEU A 244 -11.71 8.56 -46.95
N SER A 245 -10.59 9.26 -46.80
CA SER A 245 -10.25 10.42 -47.64
C SER A 245 -9.99 9.98 -49.09
N SER A 246 -9.32 8.85 -49.30
CA SER A 246 -9.10 8.28 -50.63
C SER A 246 -10.42 7.89 -51.31
N ILE A 247 -11.35 7.28 -50.56
CA ILE A 247 -12.70 6.96 -51.04
C ILE A 247 -13.43 8.23 -51.46
N LEU A 248 -13.49 9.24 -50.58
CA LEU A 248 -14.16 10.52 -50.85
C LEU A 248 -13.61 11.20 -52.10
N MET A 249 -12.28 11.32 -52.20
CA MET A 249 -11.63 11.92 -53.37
C MET A 249 -11.87 11.11 -54.64
N GLY A 250 -11.82 9.77 -54.55
CA GLY A 250 -12.12 8.88 -55.67
C GLY A 250 -13.56 9.05 -56.15
N THR A 251 -14.52 9.13 -55.23
CA THR A 251 -15.93 9.35 -55.55
C THR A 251 -16.18 10.74 -56.14
N GLU A 252 -15.58 11.80 -55.62
CA GLU A 252 -15.69 13.16 -56.18
C GLU A 252 -15.16 13.23 -57.62
N ILE A 253 -14.03 12.58 -57.90
CA ILE A 253 -13.45 12.53 -59.25
C ILE A 253 -14.37 11.75 -60.20
N LEU A 254 -14.90 10.62 -59.75
CA LEU A 254 -15.83 9.80 -60.53
C LEU A 254 -17.16 10.54 -60.81
N GLU A 255 -17.69 11.28 -59.83
CA GLU A 255 -18.95 12.04 -59.94
C GLU A 255 -18.81 13.28 -60.83
N SER A 256 -17.63 13.91 -60.85
CA SER A 256 -17.38 15.13 -61.63
C SER A 256 -17.49 14.98 -63.16
N GLY A 257 -17.66 13.76 -63.69
CA GLY A 257 -17.71 13.47 -65.13
C GLY A 257 -16.36 13.64 -65.87
N ARG A 258 -15.30 14.08 -65.17
CA ARG A 258 -13.97 14.34 -65.75
C ARG A 258 -13.31 13.10 -66.37
N LEU A 259 -13.78 11.90 -66.03
CA LEU A 259 -13.27 10.62 -66.51
C LEU A 259 -14.17 9.94 -67.56
N ASP A 260 -15.27 10.55 -67.99
CA ASP A 260 -16.24 9.89 -68.89
C ASP A 260 -15.68 9.58 -70.28
N GLY A 261 -14.67 10.32 -70.74
CA GLY A 261 -13.92 10.01 -71.96
C GLY A 261 -12.70 9.09 -71.77
N GLN A 262 -12.47 8.57 -70.56
CA GLN A 262 -11.25 7.82 -70.19
C GLN A 262 -11.61 6.53 -69.42
N PRO A 263 -12.18 5.51 -70.11
CA PRO A 263 -12.74 4.32 -69.46
C PRO A 263 -11.71 3.55 -68.62
N GLU A 264 -10.46 3.44 -69.07
CA GLU A 264 -9.39 2.77 -68.31
C GLU A 264 -9.06 3.48 -66.99
N LYS A 265 -9.05 4.83 -66.98
CA LYS A 265 -8.82 5.59 -65.74
C LYS A 265 -10.03 5.50 -64.82
N LYS A 266 -11.25 5.55 -65.36
CA LYS A 266 -12.50 5.38 -64.60
C LYS A 266 -12.51 4.04 -63.86
N GLU A 267 -12.18 2.96 -64.56
CA GLU A 267 -12.06 1.61 -63.98
C GLU A 267 -10.99 1.56 -62.87
N ARG A 268 -9.84 2.20 -63.08
CA ARG A 268 -8.79 2.27 -62.05
C ARG A 268 -9.28 2.98 -60.77
N TYR A 269 -10.03 4.08 -60.89
CA TYR A 269 -10.57 4.78 -59.72
C TYR A 269 -11.65 3.95 -59.00
N PHE A 270 -12.53 3.25 -59.74
CA PHE A 270 -13.47 2.30 -59.13
C PHE A 270 -12.75 1.21 -58.34
N ARG A 271 -11.65 0.68 -58.89
CA ARG A 271 -10.82 -0.31 -58.20
C ARG A 271 -10.21 0.24 -56.93
N ILE A 272 -9.63 1.44 -56.96
CA ILE A 272 -9.07 2.11 -55.77
C ILE A 272 -10.15 2.27 -54.69
N VAL A 273 -11.33 2.78 -55.05
CA VAL A 273 -12.44 2.95 -54.08
C VAL A 273 -12.87 1.61 -53.48
N LYS A 274 -12.97 0.56 -54.30
CA LYS A 274 -13.31 -0.79 -53.83
C LYS A 274 -12.25 -1.35 -52.87
N GLU A 275 -10.97 -1.26 -53.25
CA GLU A 275 -9.86 -1.74 -52.44
C GLU A 275 -9.78 -1.01 -51.08
N GLU A 276 -9.97 0.31 -51.05
CA GLU A 276 -10.00 1.08 -49.80
C GLU A 276 -11.23 0.75 -48.93
N GLY A 277 -12.38 0.46 -49.56
CA GLY A 277 -13.59 0.02 -48.85
C GLY A 277 -13.41 -1.35 -48.19
N GLU A 278 -12.82 -2.31 -48.92
CA GLU A 278 -12.47 -3.63 -48.39
C GLU A 278 -11.43 -3.52 -47.26
N HIS A 279 -10.46 -2.62 -47.42
CA HIS A 279 -9.46 -2.32 -46.38
C HIS A 279 -10.09 -1.77 -45.10
N LEU A 280 -11.02 -0.81 -45.21
CA LEU A 280 -11.73 -0.23 -44.06
C LEU A 280 -12.61 -1.27 -43.34
N LEU A 281 -13.26 -2.16 -44.11
CA LEU A 281 -14.05 -3.25 -43.55
C LEU A 281 -13.18 -4.24 -42.77
N ALA A 282 -12.05 -4.65 -43.36
CA ALA A 282 -11.09 -5.54 -42.69
C ALA A 282 -10.56 -4.92 -41.39
N LEU A 283 -10.26 -3.61 -41.41
CA LEU A 283 -9.83 -2.89 -40.23
C LEU A 283 -10.90 -2.87 -39.12
N THR A 284 -12.15 -2.59 -39.50
CA THR A 284 -13.28 -2.55 -38.56
C THR A 284 -13.49 -3.91 -37.90
N ASN A 285 -13.43 -4.99 -38.69
CA ASN A 285 -13.53 -6.36 -38.17
C ASN A 285 -12.38 -6.70 -37.22
N LYS A 286 -11.13 -6.30 -37.53
CA LYS A 286 -10.00 -6.50 -36.61
C LYS A 286 -10.21 -5.81 -35.26
N VAL A 287 -10.70 -4.56 -35.27
CA VAL A 287 -11.00 -3.81 -34.04
C VAL A 287 -12.11 -4.49 -33.24
N LEU A 288 -13.18 -4.93 -33.91
CA LEU A 288 -14.29 -5.63 -33.25
C LEU A 288 -13.83 -6.95 -32.61
N THR A 289 -13.02 -7.73 -33.33
CA THR A 289 -12.48 -9.00 -32.83
C THR A 289 -11.57 -8.78 -31.62
N LEU A 290 -10.68 -7.78 -31.67
CA LEU A 290 -9.85 -7.41 -30.51
C LEU A 290 -10.69 -6.99 -29.30
N SER A 291 -11.77 -6.22 -29.51
CA SER A 291 -12.69 -5.84 -28.44
C SER A 291 -13.41 -7.04 -27.81
N LYS A 292 -13.83 -8.02 -28.62
CA LYS A 292 -14.43 -9.27 -28.12
C LYS A 292 -13.43 -10.11 -27.32
N LEU A 293 -12.19 -10.20 -27.80
CA LEU A 293 -11.09 -10.91 -27.11
C LEU A 293 -10.77 -10.28 -25.74
N GLU A 294 -10.70 -8.95 -25.66
CA GLU A 294 -10.43 -8.24 -24.40
C GLU A 294 -11.49 -8.51 -23.33
N ASN A 295 -12.75 -8.60 -23.74
CA ASN A 295 -13.88 -8.83 -22.83
C ASN A 295 -14.12 -10.31 -22.53
N HIS A 296 -13.23 -11.22 -22.95
CA HIS A 296 -13.39 -12.68 -22.85
C HIS A 296 -14.75 -13.16 -23.42
N ALA A 297 -15.28 -12.43 -24.39
CA ALA A 297 -16.61 -12.66 -24.95
C ALA A 297 -16.54 -13.44 -26.28
N LEU A 298 -15.34 -13.80 -26.73
CA LEU A 298 -15.14 -14.58 -27.94
C LEU A 298 -15.31 -16.07 -27.61
N LYS A 299 -16.29 -16.71 -28.23
CA LYS A 299 -16.38 -18.18 -28.27
C LYS A 299 -15.64 -18.64 -29.53
N LEU A 300 -14.68 -19.54 -29.36
CA LEU A 300 -13.96 -20.16 -30.46
C LEU A 300 -14.68 -21.44 -30.89
N GLU A 301 -14.81 -21.64 -32.19
CA GLU A 301 -15.30 -22.88 -32.78
C GLU A 301 -14.09 -23.73 -33.18
N GLN A 302 -13.52 -24.42 -32.19
CA GLN A 302 -12.30 -25.20 -32.39
C GLN A 302 -12.60 -26.55 -33.03
N THR A 303 -11.81 -26.90 -34.04
CA THR A 303 -11.88 -28.18 -34.78
C THR A 303 -10.47 -28.61 -35.16
N ASP A 304 -10.31 -29.84 -35.68
CA ASP A 304 -9.05 -30.29 -36.26
C ASP A 304 -8.83 -29.59 -37.61
N CYS A 305 -7.97 -28.57 -37.61
CA CYS A 305 -7.62 -27.79 -38.78
C CYS A 305 -6.43 -28.41 -39.52
N LEU A 306 -6.56 -28.61 -40.82
CA LEU A 306 -5.45 -29.02 -41.69
C LEU A 306 -4.55 -27.81 -41.99
N LEU A 307 -3.30 -27.86 -41.54
CA LEU A 307 -2.35 -26.74 -41.67
C LEU A 307 -1.94 -26.48 -43.12
N ARG A 308 -1.71 -27.54 -43.90
CA ARG A 308 -1.21 -27.43 -45.28
C ARG A 308 -2.14 -26.62 -46.19
N PRO A 309 -3.46 -26.92 -46.31
CA PRO A 309 -4.38 -26.10 -47.11
C PRO A 309 -4.44 -24.63 -46.69
N ILE A 310 -4.47 -24.35 -45.38
CA ILE A 310 -4.53 -22.99 -44.85
C ILE A 310 -3.29 -22.20 -45.28
N LEU A 311 -2.11 -22.79 -45.08
CA LEU A 311 -0.85 -22.12 -45.39
C LEU A 311 -0.64 -22.00 -46.91
N GLU A 312 -1.06 -22.97 -47.72
CA GLU A 312 -0.98 -22.91 -49.19
C GLU A 312 -1.84 -21.76 -49.74
N ASP A 313 -3.09 -21.61 -49.26
CA ASP A 313 -3.96 -20.48 -49.63
C ASP A 313 -3.35 -19.12 -49.23
N LEU A 314 -2.77 -19.04 -48.02
CA LEU A 314 -2.06 -17.84 -47.58
C LEU A 314 -0.81 -17.57 -48.43
N ALA A 315 -0.04 -18.61 -48.77
CA ALA A 315 1.16 -18.48 -49.59
C ALA A 315 0.81 -17.97 -51.00
N GLU A 316 -0.22 -18.49 -51.65
CA GLU A 316 -0.70 -17.99 -52.94
C GLU A 316 -1.14 -16.53 -52.87
N LYS A 317 -1.97 -16.19 -51.89
CA LYS A 317 -2.45 -14.82 -51.66
C LYS A 317 -1.29 -13.85 -51.48
N TYR A 318 -0.32 -14.19 -50.63
CA TYR A 318 0.80 -13.31 -50.31
C TYR A 318 1.86 -13.28 -51.43
N LYS A 319 2.00 -14.35 -52.21
CA LYS A 319 2.81 -14.36 -53.43
C LYS A 319 2.24 -13.42 -54.49
N ALA A 320 0.91 -13.38 -54.65
CA ALA A 320 0.24 -12.46 -55.57
C ALA A 320 0.30 -10.99 -55.11
N LYS A 321 0.26 -10.75 -53.79
CA LYS A 321 0.33 -9.42 -53.19
C LYS A 321 1.76 -8.85 -53.12
N ALA A 322 2.77 -9.70 -53.06
CA ALA A 322 4.15 -9.27 -52.86
C ALA A 322 4.69 -8.49 -54.05
N THR A 323 5.31 -7.34 -53.77
CA THR A 323 6.01 -6.52 -54.77
C THR A 323 7.46 -6.97 -54.98
N LYS A 324 7.89 -8.00 -54.25
CA LYS A 324 9.25 -8.53 -54.22
C LYS A 324 9.25 -10.06 -54.26
N PRO A 325 10.36 -10.71 -54.64
CA PRO A 325 10.45 -12.18 -54.65
C PRO A 325 10.22 -12.77 -53.25
N VAL A 326 9.30 -13.74 -53.17
CA VAL A 326 8.96 -14.49 -51.96
C VAL A 326 9.11 -15.98 -52.23
N THR A 327 9.87 -16.67 -51.39
CA THR A 327 10.02 -18.13 -51.41
C THR A 327 9.37 -18.71 -50.16
N PHE A 328 8.54 -19.74 -50.34
CA PHE A 328 7.93 -20.47 -49.23
C PHE A 328 8.54 -21.86 -49.11
N VAL A 329 8.98 -22.23 -47.90
CA VAL A 329 9.60 -23.53 -47.60
C VAL A 329 8.72 -24.27 -46.57
N TRP A 330 8.54 -25.57 -46.78
CA TRP A 330 7.57 -26.39 -46.06
C TRP A 330 8.25 -27.52 -45.29
N HIS A 331 8.18 -27.49 -43.96
CA HIS A 331 8.65 -28.55 -43.06
C HIS A 331 7.55 -28.93 -42.07
N LEU A 332 6.45 -29.48 -42.59
CA LEU A 332 5.28 -29.84 -41.80
C LEU A 332 5.37 -31.30 -41.36
N GLN A 333 5.80 -31.57 -40.12
CA GLN A 333 5.79 -32.93 -39.55
C GLN A 333 4.41 -33.27 -38.95
N GLU A 334 3.74 -32.29 -38.36
CA GLU A 334 2.35 -32.39 -37.89
C GLU A 334 1.42 -31.70 -38.89
N GLU A 335 0.40 -32.39 -39.39
CA GLU A 335 -0.48 -31.84 -40.42
C GLU A 335 -1.74 -31.16 -39.86
N THR A 336 -2.08 -31.46 -38.61
CA THR A 336 -3.33 -31.04 -37.96
C THR A 336 -3.07 -30.24 -36.68
N VAL A 337 -3.94 -29.28 -36.38
CA VAL A 337 -3.95 -28.56 -35.11
C VAL A 337 -5.38 -28.33 -34.64
N TRP A 338 -5.64 -28.49 -33.34
CA TRP A 338 -6.93 -28.16 -32.74
C TRP A 338 -7.04 -26.64 -32.55
N ALA A 339 -7.79 -25.99 -33.43
CA ALA A 339 -7.94 -24.54 -33.44
C ALA A 339 -9.24 -24.09 -34.10
N ASP A 340 -9.59 -22.83 -33.93
CA ASP A 340 -10.58 -22.17 -34.78
C ASP A 340 -9.90 -21.72 -36.07
N GLU A 341 -10.34 -22.27 -37.20
CA GLU A 341 -9.69 -22.11 -38.50
C GLU A 341 -9.60 -20.64 -38.95
N GLU A 342 -10.66 -19.85 -38.74
CA GLU A 342 -10.72 -18.47 -39.19
C GLU A 342 -9.72 -17.61 -38.41
N PHE A 343 -9.68 -17.77 -37.08
CA PHE A 343 -8.76 -17.03 -36.23
C PHE A 343 -7.30 -17.48 -36.41
N LEU A 344 -7.06 -18.78 -36.62
CA LEU A 344 -5.73 -19.32 -36.92
C LEU A 344 -5.20 -18.75 -38.24
N LYS A 345 -6.03 -18.76 -39.29
CA LYS A 345 -5.68 -18.23 -40.61
C LYS A 345 -5.30 -16.75 -40.54
N GLU A 346 -6.05 -15.95 -39.78
CA GLU A 346 -5.73 -14.53 -39.58
C GLU A 346 -4.45 -14.34 -38.73
N ALA A 347 -4.20 -15.19 -37.72
CA ALA A 347 -2.96 -15.14 -36.94
C ALA A 347 -1.73 -15.41 -37.84
N LEU A 348 -1.78 -16.48 -38.64
CA LEU A 348 -0.73 -16.82 -39.61
C LEU A 348 -0.56 -15.72 -40.68
N SER A 349 -1.66 -15.18 -41.19
CA SER A 349 -1.66 -14.04 -42.11
C SER A 349 -0.91 -12.83 -41.53
N ASN A 350 -1.10 -12.51 -40.25
CA ASN A 350 -0.38 -11.42 -39.60
C ASN A 350 1.13 -11.69 -39.46
N LEU A 351 1.54 -12.94 -39.24
CA LEU A 351 2.95 -13.32 -39.19
C LEU A 351 3.60 -13.22 -40.58
N ILE A 352 2.92 -13.71 -41.63
CA ILE A 352 3.41 -13.64 -43.02
C ILE A 352 3.51 -12.19 -43.49
N ASP A 353 2.49 -11.35 -43.23
CA ASP A 353 2.53 -9.92 -43.59
C ASP A 353 3.69 -9.18 -42.90
N ASN A 354 4.02 -9.55 -41.65
CA ASN A 354 5.20 -9.02 -40.98
C ASN A 354 6.50 -9.48 -41.64
N ALA A 355 6.64 -10.78 -41.95
CA ALA A 355 7.82 -11.30 -42.65
C ALA A 355 8.06 -10.58 -43.99
N LEU A 356 7.00 -10.30 -44.75
CA LEU A 356 7.11 -9.53 -46.01
C LEU A 356 7.51 -8.07 -45.78
N LYS A 357 6.96 -7.41 -44.76
CA LYS A 357 7.23 -5.99 -44.46
C LYS A 357 8.64 -5.76 -43.94
N TYR A 358 9.16 -6.69 -43.13
CA TYR A 358 10.42 -6.54 -42.39
C TYR A 358 11.55 -7.38 -42.97
N SER A 359 11.63 -7.43 -44.29
CA SER A 359 12.66 -8.16 -45.03
C SER A 359 13.26 -7.30 -46.14
N GLY A 360 14.42 -7.71 -46.65
CA GLY A 360 15.15 -7.02 -47.71
C GLY A 360 14.47 -7.14 -49.08
N GLU A 361 15.30 -7.14 -50.13
CA GLU A 361 14.85 -7.20 -51.54
C GLU A 361 14.18 -8.53 -51.90
N SER A 362 14.44 -9.59 -51.16
CA SER A 362 13.74 -10.87 -51.25
C SER A 362 13.48 -11.40 -49.84
N VAL A 363 12.57 -12.36 -49.72
CA VAL A 363 12.25 -12.97 -48.44
C VAL A 363 11.96 -14.45 -48.61
N GLU A 364 12.54 -15.25 -47.72
CA GLU A 364 12.24 -16.65 -47.56
C GLU A 364 11.44 -16.83 -46.27
N ILE A 365 10.27 -17.46 -46.40
CA ILE A 365 9.39 -17.76 -45.28
C ILE A 365 9.32 -19.28 -45.14
N THR A 366 9.82 -19.80 -44.03
CA THR A 366 9.81 -21.22 -43.70
C THR A 366 8.68 -21.52 -42.72
N PHE A 367 7.80 -22.43 -43.10
CA PHE A 367 6.76 -22.99 -42.23
C PHE A 367 7.24 -24.32 -41.65
N VAL A 368 7.20 -24.44 -40.32
CA VAL A 368 7.52 -25.67 -39.60
C VAL A 368 6.35 -26.06 -38.72
N SER A 369 5.98 -27.33 -38.69
CA SER A 369 5.06 -27.85 -37.68
C SER A 369 5.60 -29.13 -37.07
N GLU A 370 5.49 -29.25 -35.75
CA GLU A 370 5.97 -30.41 -35.00
C GLU A 370 5.06 -30.68 -33.79
N ARG A 371 4.92 -31.95 -33.42
CA ARG A 371 4.32 -32.36 -32.14
C ARG A 371 5.43 -32.73 -31.18
N LYS A 372 5.44 -32.08 -30.02
CA LYS A 372 6.43 -32.34 -28.96
C LYS A 372 6.06 -33.57 -28.15
N ALA A 373 7.04 -34.10 -27.40
CA ALA A 373 6.87 -35.28 -26.57
C ALA A 373 5.80 -35.11 -25.47
N ASP A 374 5.52 -33.88 -25.04
CA ASP A 374 4.46 -33.54 -24.08
C ASP A 374 3.07 -33.43 -24.72
N GLY A 375 2.94 -33.72 -26.02
CA GLY A 375 1.70 -33.65 -26.79
C GLY A 375 1.38 -32.25 -27.33
N THR A 376 2.18 -31.22 -27.04
CA THR A 376 1.95 -29.87 -27.58
C THR A 376 2.24 -29.81 -29.07
N VAL A 377 1.37 -29.14 -29.83
CA VAL A 377 1.60 -28.89 -31.26
C VAL A 377 2.20 -27.49 -31.43
N CYS A 378 3.32 -27.41 -32.14
CA CYS A 378 4.02 -26.16 -32.44
C CYS A 378 3.90 -25.86 -33.94
N VAL A 379 3.45 -24.66 -34.28
CA VAL A 379 3.39 -24.14 -35.65
C VAL A 379 4.26 -22.88 -35.74
N THR A 380 5.30 -22.93 -36.55
CA THR A 380 6.33 -21.90 -36.62
C THR A 380 6.35 -21.23 -37.99
N VAL A 381 6.42 -19.90 -37.99
CA VAL A 381 6.69 -19.05 -39.15
C VAL A 381 8.05 -18.40 -38.94
N ALA A 382 9.03 -18.75 -39.77
CA ALA A 382 10.38 -18.20 -39.73
C ALA A 382 10.69 -17.40 -41.00
N ASP A 383 11.31 -16.24 -40.86
CA ASP A 383 11.74 -15.37 -41.94
C ASP A 383 13.22 -15.00 -41.85
N ASN A 384 13.85 -14.73 -42.99
CA ASN A 384 15.21 -14.21 -43.11
C ASN A 384 15.26 -12.67 -43.18
N GLY A 385 14.35 -12.01 -42.46
CA GLY A 385 14.21 -10.57 -42.45
C GLY A 385 15.27 -9.85 -41.61
N PHE A 386 15.02 -8.58 -41.30
CA PHE A 386 15.95 -7.74 -40.55
C PHE A 386 16.13 -8.15 -39.08
N GLY A 387 15.37 -9.12 -38.59
CA GLY A 387 15.37 -9.51 -37.17
C GLY A 387 14.85 -8.43 -36.22
N ILE A 388 14.81 -8.75 -34.94
CA ILE A 388 14.24 -7.92 -33.88
C ILE A 388 15.25 -7.75 -32.74
N PRO A 389 15.65 -6.50 -32.40
CA PRO A 389 16.56 -6.22 -31.29
C PRO A 389 16.03 -6.77 -29.97
N LEU A 390 16.90 -7.36 -29.15
CA LEU A 390 16.53 -8.02 -27.88
C LEU A 390 15.72 -7.09 -26.93
N LYS A 391 16.02 -5.79 -26.94
CA LYS A 391 15.33 -4.76 -26.13
C LYS A 391 13.86 -4.56 -26.50
N ASP A 392 13.48 -4.91 -27.73
CA ASP A 392 12.16 -4.64 -28.31
C ASP A 392 11.31 -5.91 -28.39
N GLN A 393 11.92 -7.11 -28.36
CA GLN A 393 11.24 -8.41 -28.45
C GLN A 393 10.08 -8.60 -27.47
N ARG A 394 10.13 -8.02 -26.26
CA ARG A 394 9.00 -8.08 -25.31
C ARG A 394 7.89 -7.09 -25.63
N LYS A 395 8.23 -5.98 -26.27
CA LYS A 395 7.31 -4.86 -26.52
C LYS A 395 6.53 -5.02 -27.82
N ILE A 396 7.05 -5.77 -28.80
CA ILE A 396 6.37 -5.95 -30.10
C ILE A 396 4.98 -6.61 -29.99
N PHE A 397 4.71 -7.33 -28.90
CA PHE A 397 3.40 -7.92 -28.60
C PHE A 397 2.49 -6.96 -27.81
N GLU A 398 3.04 -5.88 -27.24
CA GLU A 398 2.23 -4.81 -26.68
C GLU A 398 1.44 -4.13 -27.79
N LYS A 399 0.21 -3.73 -27.47
CA LYS A 399 -0.61 -3.03 -28.44
C LYS A 399 0.03 -1.69 -28.79
N TYR A 400 -0.01 -1.33 -30.06
CA TYR A 400 0.26 0.04 -30.52
C TYR A 400 1.73 0.49 -30.38
N GLU A 401 2.66 -0.42 -30.15
CA GLU A 401 4.10 -0.12 -30.07
C GLU A 401 4.58 0.70 -31.28
N ARG A 402 4.08 0.37 -32.48
CA ARG A 402 4.42 1.11 -33.71
C ARG A 402 3.87 2.52 -33.76
N ALA A 403 2.68 2.80 -33.22
CA ALA A 403 2.11 4.14 -33.22
C ALA A 403 2.94 5.09 -32.34
N GLU A 404 3.47 4.59 -31.22
CA GLU A 404 4.43 5.34 -30.42
C GLU A 404 5.80 5.45 -31.09
N ALA A 405 6.25 4.44 -31.85
CA ALA A 405 7.54 4.45 -32.55
C ALA A 405 7.54 5.39 -33.77
N SER A 406 6.45 5.42 -34.54
CA SER A 406 6.27 6.30 -35.71
C SER A 406 6.11 7.76 -35.31
N ALA A 407 5.47 8.06 -34.17
CA ALA A 407 5.43 9.41 -33.60
C ALA A 407 6.80 9.91 -33.09
N ARG A 408 7.72 8.98 -32.75
CA ARG A 408 9.08 9.28 -32.25
C ARG A 408 10.16 9.26 -33.34
N SER A 409 9.89 8.68 -34.50
CA SER A 409 10.85 8.47 -35.59
C SER A 409 10.56 9.41 -36.76
N ARG A 410 11.57 10.19 -37.19
CA ARG A 410 11.54 10.95 -38.46
C ARG A 410 11.66 10.06 -39.71
N SER A 411 11.92 8.76 -39.54
CA SER A 411 11.99 7.77 -40.59
C SER A 411 10.66 7.01 -40.63
N GLY A 412 9.77 7.40 -41.53
CA GLY A 412 8.50 6.72 -41.76
C GLY A 412 8.71 5.23 -41.98
N GLY A 413 8.31 4.42 -40.99
CA GLY A 413 8.30 2.96 -41.09
C GLY A 413 7.16 2.46 -41.99
N ALA A 414 7.18 1.17 -42.32
CA ALA A 414 6.14 0.53 -43.11
C ALA A 414 4.74 0.72 -42.47
N PRO A 415 3.69 1.02 -43.24
CA PRO A 415 2.36 1.30 -42.71
C PRO A 415 1.76 0.11 -41.93
N GLY A 416 1.17 0.41 -40.77
CA GLY A 416 0.41 -0.57 -39.97
C GLY A 416 0.18 -0.17 -38.51
N PHE A 417 -1.02 -0.50 -38.01
CA PHE A 417 -1.55 -0.18 -36.67
C PHE A 417 -0.78 -0.71 -35.46
N GLY A 418 0.20 -1.60 -35.65
CA GLY A 418 0.85 -2.31 -34.54
C GLY A 418 -0.11 -3.25 -33.78
N LEU A 419 -1.16 -3.72 -34.45
CA LEU A 419 -2.16 -4.64 -33.88
C LEU A 419 -1.93 -6.10 -34.23
N GLY A 420 -1.20 -6.40 -35.31
CA GLY A 420 -1.08 -7.77 -35.84
C GLY A 420 -0.45 -8.76 -34.84
N LEU A 421 0.69 -8.42 -34.23
CA LEU A 421 1.33 -9.30 -33.25
C LEU A 421 0.54 -9.38 -31.93
N ASN A 422 -0.14 -8.30 -31.53
CA ASN A 422 -1.03 -8.37 -30.39
C ASN A 422 -2.23 -9.29 -30.64
N TYR A 423 -2.80 -9.24 -31.85
CA TYR A 423 -3.84 -10.15 -32.29
C TYR A 423 -3.38 -11.61 -32.20
N VAL A 424 -2.18 -11.93 -32.72
CA VAL A 424 -1.59 -13.26 -32.60
C VAL A 424 -1.48 -13.70 -31.14
N LEU A 425 -0.97 -12.84 -30.26
CA LEU A 425 -0.89 -13.14 -28.82
C LEU A 425 -2.27 -13.45 -28.23
N ARG A 426 -3.28 -12.61 -28.49
CA ARG A 426 -4.63 -12.76 -27.92
C ARG A 426 -5.39 -13.97 -28.46
N ILE A 427 -5.22 -14.29 -29.73
CA ILE A 427 -5.78 -15.52 -30.31
C ILE A 427 -5.13 -16.75 -29.69
N MET A 428 -3.81 -16.75 -29.51
CA MET A 428 -3.14 -17.88 -28.85
C MET A 428 -3.57 -18.02 -27.39
N GLU A 429 -3.70 -16.92 -26.64
CA GLU A 429 -4.25 -16.95 -25.28
C GLU A 429 -5.69 -17.50 -25.25
N ALA A 430 -6.54 -17.12 -26.22
CA ALA A 430 -7.90 -17.64 -26.33
C ALA A 430 -7.94 -19.15 -26.66
N HIS A 431 -6.91 -19.67 -27.34
CA HIS A 431 -6.72 -21.10 -27.60
C HIS A 431 -6.03 -21.84 -26.44
N ASP A 432 -5.90 -21.22 -25.27
CA ASP A 432 -5.12 -21.73 -24.12
C ASP A 432 -3.65 -22.06 -24.47
N GLY A 433 -3.16 -21.47 -25.56
CA GLY A 433 -1.81 -21.62 -26.07
C GLY A 433 -0.93 -20.43 -25.73
N ARG A 434 0.24 -20.38 -26.37
CA ARG A 434 1.17 -19.25 -26.26
C ARG A 434 1.92 -19.02 -27.56
N VAL A 435 2.42 -17.80 -27.75
CA VAL A 435 3.35 -17.47 -28.83
C VAL A 435 4.75 -17.24 -28.26
N THR A 436 5.77 -17.79 -28.92
CA THR A 436 7.18 -17.56 -28.58
C THR A 436 7.92 -16.95 -29.76
N LEU A 437 8.92 -16.12 -29.46
CA LEU A 437 9.78 -15.48 -30.46
C LEU A 437 11.24 -15.89 -30.24
N GLU A 438 11.90 -16.22 -31.32
CA GLU A 438 13.37 -16.34 -31.42
C GLU A 438 13.82 -15.44 -32.58
N SER A 439 14.70 -14.48 -32.34
CA SER A 439 15.14 -13.56 -33.39
C SER A 439 16.54 -13.02 -33.13
N MET A 440 17.31 -12.88 -34.20
CA MET A 440 18.62 -12.24 -34.22
C MET A 440 18.58 -11.01 -35.14
N GLU A 441 18.89 -9.84 -34.58
CA GLU A 441 18.93 -8.58 -35.31
C GLU A 441 19.93 -8.66 -36.48
N GLY A 442 19.44 -8.32 -37.67
CA GLY A 442 20.16 -8.42 -38.94
C GLY A 442 20.05 -9.76 -39.66
N GLU A 443 19.48 -10.80 -39.04
CA GLU A 443 19.48 -12.16 -39.62
C GLU A 443 18.09 -12.78 -39.82
N TYR A 444 17.32 -12.99 -38.74
CA TYR A 444 16.07 -13.74 -38.83
C TYR A 444 15.08 -13.44 -37.70
N SER A 445 13.81 -13.77 -37.94
CA SER A 445 12.79 -13.86 -36.90
C SER A 445 12.03 -15.17 -37.02
N ARG A 446 11.70 -15.78 -35.89
CA ARG A 446 10.96 -17.03 -35.80
C ARG A 446 9.87 -16.89 -34.75
N PHE A 447 8.63 -16.96 -35.20
CA PHE A 447 7.45 -16.95 -34.35
C PHE A 447 6.87 -18.35 -34.27
N THR A 448 6.72 -18.88 -33.07
CA THR A 448 6.14 -20.22 -32.84
C THR A 448 4.85 -20.09 -32.05
N LEU A 449 3.76 -20.55 -32.66
CA LEU A 449 2.45 -20.74 -32.04
C LEU A 449 2.44 -22.11 -31.37
N VAL A 450 2.23 -22.15 -30.06
CA VAL A 450 2.23 -23.38 -29.26
C VAL A 450 0.81 -23.64 -28.77
N PHE A 451 0.23 -24.75 -29.21
CA PHE A 451 -1.09 -25.22 -28.83
C PHE A 451 -0.98 -26.27 -27.71
N PRO A 452 -1.95 -26.31 -26.78
CA PRO A 452 -1.94 -27.28 -25.68
C PRO A 452 -2.09 -28.72 -26.20
N PRO A 453 -1.71 -29.73 -25.38
CA PRO A 453 -1.87 -31.13 -25.77
C PRO A 453 -3.34 -31.56 -25.77
N GLU A 454 -3.68 -32.51 -26.64
CA GLU A 454 -5.02 -33.12 -26.76
C GLU A 454 -5.60 -33.60 -25.42
N SER A 455 -4.76 -34.13 -24.52
CA SER A 455 -5.19 -34.60 -23.20
C SER A 455 -5.70 -33.50 -22.27
N ALA A 456 -5.33 -32.24 -22.51
CA ALA A 456 -5.86 -31.09 -21.78
C ALA A 456 -7.19 -30.58 -22.37
N MET A 457 -7.61 -31.15 -23.50
CA MET A 457 -8.82 -30.76 -24.24
C MET A 457 -10.02 -31.68 -23.93
N ASP A 458 -9.78 -32.93 -23.51
CA ASP A 458 -10.84 -33.89 -23.15
C ASP A 458 -11.65 -33.46 -21.91
N ASP A 459 -11.02 -32.82 -20.91
CA ASP A 459 -11.73 -32.25 -19.75
C ASP A 459 -12.78 -31.18 -20.15
N LYS A 460 -12.66 -30.58 -21.35
CA LYS A 460 -13.59 -29.55 -21.85
C LYS A 460 -14.65 -30.07 -22.83
N LYS A 461 -14.43 -31.23 -23.46
CA LYS A 461 -15.46 -31.87 -24.31
C LYS A 461 -16.64 -32.41 -23.50
N GLU A 462 -16.44 -32.70 -22.21
CA GLU A 462 -17.51 -33.13 -21.30
C GLU A 462 -18.31 -31.95 -20.67
N GLU A 463 -17.82 -30.70 -20.78
CA GLU A 463 -18.50 -29.51 -20.21
C GLU A 463 -19.29 -28.66 -21.22
N GLN A 464 -19.26 -28.96 -22.52
CA GLN A 464 -19.99 -28.22 -23.58
C GLN A 464 -21.35 -28.82 -23.95
#